data_AF-A0A0Q5L5Y4-F1
#
_entry.id   AF-A0A0Q5L5Y4-F1
#
_cell.length_a   1.000
_cell.length_b   1.000
_cell.length_c   1.000
_cell.angle_alpha   90.00
_cell.angle_beta   90.00
_cell.angle_gamma   90.00
#
_symmetry.space_group_name_H-M   'P 1'
#
loop_
_entity.id
_entity.type
_entity.pdbx_description
1 polymer ?
#
loop_
_entity_poly.entity_id
_entity_poly.type
_entity_poly.pdbx_seq_one_letter_code
_entity_poly.pdbx_strand_id
1 'polypeptide(L)'
;MTEDAATLVLTDEDFGRAYLTDGWARRFAHELFMNWTVLFVGYSHNDVVMTYLARGLPSGAKRFVLTDEPNHKRWRPLGITPVPYPPADSHRALTVALDAWAELMRMGQLDHYSRVREIVSGSPPKAPEEIDYLADAITTTAGLNGFVSLARGHDWLVWAESQAGFQQLFFLAGASMTSQQFGATGLSNISCPTPPTPTSGWERLPA
;
A
#
# COMPACT_ATOMS: atom_id res chain seq x y z
N MET A 1 -7.75 -1.92 -36.03
CA MET A 1 -8.33 -1.12 -34.92
C MET A 1 -8.08 0.32 -35.26
N THR A 2 -9.08 1.01 -35.80
CA THR A 2 -9.01 2.44 -36.04
C THR A 2 -9.62 3.06 -34.80
N GLU A 3 -8.81 3.57 -33.86
CA GLU A 3 -9.36 4.40 -32.79
C GLU A 3 -9.96 5.64 -33.44
N ASP A 4 -11.24 5.92 -33.15
CA ASP A 4 -11.96 7.05 -33.72
C ASP A 4 -11.27 8.35 -33.31
N ALA A 5 -10.77 9.10 -34.29
CA ALA A 5 -10.14 10.41 -34.12
C ALA A 5 -11.01 11.41 -33.33
N ALA A 6 -12.32 11.16 -33.25
CA ALA A 6 -13.27 11.95 -32.45
C ALA A 6 -13.04 11.87 -30.93
N THR A 7 -12.26 10.89 -30.45
CA THR A 7 -11.99 10.69 -29.02
C THR A 7 -10.64 11.24 -28.58
N LEU A 8 -9.83 11.70 -29.53
CA LEU A 8 -8.48 12.19 -29.28
C LEU A 8 -8.51 13.70 -29.00
N VAL A 9 -7.98 14.10 -27.85
CA VAL A 9 -7.88 15.51 -27.45
C VAL A 9 -6.49 16.02 -27.79
N LEU A 10 -6.36 16.81 -28.86
CA LEU A 10 -5.08 17.37 -29.33
C LEU A 10 -5.03 18.90 -29.24
N THR A 11 -6.15 19.58 -29.46
CA THR A 11 -6.21 21.05 -29.46
C THR A 11 -6.89 21.59 -28.21
N ASP A 12 -6.68 22.88 -27.93
CA ASP A 12 -7.38 23.58 -26.84
C ASP A 12 -8.90 23.58 -27.03
N GLU A 13 -9.37 23.59 -28.28
CA GLU A 13 -10.80 23.48 -28.62
C GLU A 13 -11.36 22.10 -28.26
N ASP A 14 -10.63 21.03 -28.61
CA ASP A 14 -10.99 19.66 -28.24
C ASP A 14 -10.98 19.48 -26.72
N PHE A 15 -10.03 20.11 -26.03
CA PHE A 15 -9.95 20.09 -24.58
C PHE A 15 -11.17 20.74 -23.94
N GLY A 16 -11.55 21.94 -24.41
CA GLY A 16 -12.75 22.64 -23.97
C GLY A 16 -14.01 21.79 -24.19
N ARG A 17 -14.11 21.14 -25.35
CA ARG A 17 -15.22 20.24 -25.66
C ARG A 17 -15.27 19.04 -24.73
N ALA A 18 -14.16 18.31 -24.57
CA ALA A 18 -14.08 17.09 -23.78
C ALA A 18 -14.30 17.31 -22.28
N TYR A 19 -13.80 18.42 -21.72
CA TYR A 19 -13.84 18.70 -20.29
C TYR A 19 -14.98 19.63 -19.86
N LEU A 20 -15.43 20.55 -20.72
CA LEU A 20 -16.41 21.59 -20.37
C LEU A 20 -17.76 21.40 -21.06
N THR A 21 -17.78 21.23 -22.38
CA THR A 21 -19.05 21.18 -23.15
C THR A 21 -19.70 19.80 -23.06
N ASP A 22 -19.03 18.76 -23.56
CA ASP A 22 -19.53 17.38 -23.51
C ASP A 22 -19.22 16.76 -22.14
N GLY A 23 -18.13 17.21 -21.50
CA GLY A 23 -17.79 16.88 -20.12
C GLY A 23 -17.56 15.40 -19.86
N TRP A 24 -17.30 14.59 -20.90
CA TRP A 24 -17.01 13.16 -20.75
C TRP A 24 -15.69 12.96 -19.98
N ALA A 25 -14.66 13.77 -20.27
CA ALA A 25 -13.34 13.62 -19.68
C ALA A 25 -13.35 14.03 -18.20
N ARG A 26 -14.13 15.07 -17.91
CA ARG A 26 -14.39 15.50 -16.53
C ARG A 26 -15.09 14.43 -15.70
N ARG A 27 -16.13 13.79 -16.24
CA ARG A 27 -16.87 12.72 -15.54
C ARG A 27 -15.97 11.52 -15.26
N PHE A 28 -15.23 11.07 -16.27
CA PHE A 28 -14.24 10.00 -16.13
C PHE A 28 -13.20 10.33 -15.05
N ALA A 29 -12.59 11.51 -15.12
CA ALA A 29 -11.62 11.94 -14.12
C ALA A 29 -12.25 11.95 -12.73
N HIS A 30 -13.42 12.58 -12.57
CA HIS A 30 -14.09 12.64 -11.28
C HIS A 30 -14.32 11.24 -10.67
N GLU A 31 -14.82 10.27 -11.45
CA GLU A 31 -14.97 8.89 -10.99
C GLU A 31 -13.63 8.22 -10.65
N LEU A 32 -12.59 8.46 -11.45
CA LEU A 32 -11.24 7.94 -11.22
C LEU A 32 -10.68 8.37 -9.86
N PHE A 33 -10.79 9.65 -9.52
CA PHE A 33 -10.22 10.15 -8.25
C PHE A 33 -11.13 9.88 -7.05
N MET A 34 -12.42 9.64 -7.25
CA MET A 34 -13.33 9.28 -6.15
C MET A 34 -13.07 7.86 -5.63
N ASN A 35 -12.81 6.92 -6.54
CA ASN A 35 -12.78 5.50 -6.18
C ASN A 35 -11.37 4.89 -6.14
N TRP A 36 -10.35 5.57 -6.69
CA TRP A 36 -9.00 5.03 -6.77
C TRP A 36 -7.94 5.98 -6.24
N THR A 37 -6.81 5.40 -5.82
CA THR A 37 -5.56 6.13 -5.57
C THR A 37 -4.85 6.32 -6.90
N VAL A 38 -4.47 7.55 -7.22
CA VAL A 38 -3.91 7.90 -8.54
C VAL A 38 -2.46 8.32 -8.42
N LEU A 39 -1.61 7.77 -9.29
CA LEU A 39 -0.21 8.14 -9.46
C LEU A 39 0.00 8.76 -10.85
N PHE A 40 0.43 10.02 -10.89
CA PHE A 40 0.79 10.70 -12.12
C PHE A 40 2.25 10.46 -12.48
N VAL A 41 2.50 10.14 -13.76
CA VAL A 41 3.83 9.88 -14.30
C VAL A 41 4.00 10.68 -15.59
N GLY A 42 5.10 11.43 -15.71
CA GLY A 42 5.38 12.24 -16.91
C GLY A 42 4.60 13.56 -16.99
N TYR A 43 3.94 13.97 -15.91
CA TYR A 43 3.19 15.22 -15.84
C TYR A 43 3.98 16.32 -15.12
N SER A 44 3.93 17.53 -15.67
CA SER A 44 4.45 18.74 -15.04
C SER A 44 3.38 19.41 -14.18
N HIS A 45 3.81 20.13 -13.15
CA HIS A 45 2.93 21.02 -12.39
C HIS A 45 2.29 22.09 -13.28
N ASN A 46 2.83 22.36 -14.47
CA ASN A 46 2.36 23.37 -15.40
C ASN A 46 1.32 22.85 -16.40
N ASP A 47 1.06 21.54 -16.42
CA ASP A 47 0.15 20.97 -17.40
C ASP A 47 -1.27 21.48 -17.21
N VAL A 48 -1.90 21.80 -18.33
CA VAL A 48 -3.29 22.24 -18.40
C VAL A 48 -4.17 21.18 -17.76
N VAL A 49 -3.98 19.91 -18.16
CA VAL A 49 -4.69 18.75 -17.60
C VAL A 49 -4.62 18.74 -16.07
N MET A 50 -3.43 18.87 -15.46
CA MET A 50 -3.26 18.83 -14.01
C MET A 50 -4.01 19.95 -13.29
N THR A 51 -4.00 21.14 -13.88
CA THR A 51 -4.71 22.32 -13.36
C THR A 51 -6.23 22.11 -13.38
N TYR A 52 -6.75 21.50 -14.45
CA TYR A 52 -8.17 21.21 -14.59
C TYR A 52 -8.61 20.05 -13.71
N LEU A 53 -7.81 18.99 -13.66
CA LEU A 53 -8.04 17.85 -12.78
C LEU A 53 -8.16 18.37 -11.35
N ALA A 54 -7.15 19.00 -10.78
CA ALA A 54 -7.18 19.42 -9.38
C ALA A 54 -8.41 20.26 -8.94
N ARG A 55 -8.96 21.11 -9.81
CA ARG A 55 -10.12 21.97 -9.49
C ARG A 55 -11.45 21.21 -9.42
N GLY A 56 -11.54 20.04 -10.05
CA GLY A 56 -12.78 19.26 -10.14
C GLY A 56 -12.88 18.13 -9.14
N LEU A 57 -11.92 17.96 -8.22
CA LEU A 57 -11.75 16.72 -7.46
C LEU A 57 -12.20 16.84 -6.01
N PRO A 58 -12.74 15.75 -5.45
CA PRO A 58 -13.09 15.67 -4.03
C PRO A 58 -11.89 15.98 -3.14
N SER A 59 -12.17 16.57 -1.98
CA SER A 59 -11.23 16.57 -0.86
C SER A 59 -10.99 15.14 -0.38
N GLY A 60 -9.75 14.78 -0.08
CA GLY A 60 -9.39 13.49 0.54
C GLY A 60 -8.93 12.38 -0.41
N ALA A 61 -9.10 12.50 -1.73
CA ALA A 61 -8.54 11.52 -2.66
C ALA A 61 -7.00 11.48 -2.59
N LYS A 62 -6.42 10.29 -2.39
CA LYS A 62 -4.96 10.07 -2.34
C LYS A 62 -4.37 10.17 -3.75
N ARG A 63 -3.51 11.16 -3.94
CA ARG A 63 -2.94 11.52 -5.24
C ARG A 63 -1.45 11.70 -5.09
N PHE A 64 -0.70 11.09 -6.00
CA PHE A 64 0.75 11.12 -6.00
C PHE A 64 1.28 11.52 -7.37
N VAL A 65 2.45 12.11 -7.45
CA VAL A 65 3.14 12.39 -8.73
C VAL A 65 4.62 12.05 -8.61
N LEU A 66 5.15 11.33 -9.59
CA LEU A 66 6.60 11.16 -9.72
C LEU A 66 7.17 12.42 -10.39
N THR A 67 8.02 13.15 -9.65
CA THR A 67 8.57 14.43 -10.14
C THR A 67 10.01 14.64 -9.66
N ASP A 68 10.79 15.33 -10.48
CA ASP A 68 12.11 15.86 -10.17
C ASP A 68 12.07 17.22 -9.46
N GLU A 69 10.90 17.86 -9.41
CA GLU A 69 10.65 19.14 -8.72
C GLU A 69 9.66 19.01 -7.56
N PRO A 70 9.98 18.25 -6.50
CA PRO A 70 9.05 17.94 -5.41
C PRO A 70 8.63 19.19 -4.60
N ASN A 71 9.50 20.20 -4.53
CA ASN A 71 9.27 21.39 -3.70
C ASN A 71 8.47 22.49 -4.40
N HIS A 72 7.99 22.25 -5.63
CA HIS A 72 7.28 23.26 -6.38
C HIS A 72 5.96 23.67 -5.70
N LYS A 73 5.70 24.97 -5.57
CA LYS A 73 4.58 25.52 -4.80
C LYS A 73 3.21 25.13 -5.35
N ARG A 74 3.14 24.71 -6.63
CA ARG A 74 1.89 24.32 -7.28
C ARG A 74 1.37 22.95 -6.84
N TRP A 75 2.19 22.03 -6.31
CA TRP A 75 1.69 20.71 -5.92
C TRP A 75 0.67 20.76 -4.78
N ARG A 76 0.94 21.59 -3.76
CA ARG A 76 0.08 21.73 -2.58
C ARG A 76 -1.35 22.19 -2.92
N PRO A 77 -1.58 23.28 -3.66
CA PRO A 77 -2.93 23.69 -4.08
C PRO A 77 -3.66 22.65 -4.94
N LEU A 78 -2.92 21.78 -5.64
CA LEU A 78 -3.53 20.72 -6.45
C LEU A 78 -3.95 19.51 -5.61
N GLY A 79 -3.57 19.47 -4.32
CA GLY A 79 -3.83 18.33 -3.43
C GLY A 79 -3.07 17.07 -3.86
N ILE A 80 -1.90 17.23 -4.49
CA ILE A 80 -1.07 16.14 -5.00
C ILE A 80 0.19 16.04 -4.15
N THR A 81 0.51 14.82 -3.72
CA THR A 81 1.72 14.51 -2.96
C THR A 81 2.88 14.18 -3.91
N PRO A 82 3.94 14.99 -3.96
CA PRO A 82 5.09 14.70 -4.81
C PRO A 82 5.93 13.56 -4.25
N VAL A 83 6.33 12.63 -5.12
CA VAL A 83 7.27 11.56 -4.86
C VAL A 83 8.55 11.87 -5.66
N PRO A 84 9.63 12.29 -4.99
CA PRO A 84 10.83 12.76 -5.65
C PRO A 84 11.63 11.62 -6.30
N TYR A 85 12.23 11.89 -7.45
CA TYR A 85 13.26 11.04 -8.03
C TYR A 85 14.39 11.89 -8.65
N PRO A 86 15.62 11.36 -8.76
CA PRO A 86 16.71 12.08 -9.38
C PRO A 86 16.53 12.13 -10.92
N PRO A 87 16.53 13.33 -11.55
CA PRO A 87 16.33 13.45 -13.01
C PRO A 87 17.53 13.03 -13.86
N ALA A 88 18.61 12.53 -13.23
CA ALA A 88 19.83 12.13 -13.92
C ALA A 88 19.58 11.10 -15.03
N ASP A 89 20.43 11.12 -16.05
CA ASP A 89 20.38 10.22 -17.20
C ASP A 89 19.01 10.18 -17.90
N SER A 90 18.43 11.35 -18.19
CA SER A 90 17.13 11.47 -18.88
C SER A 90 16.00 10.71 -18.17
N HIS A 91 15.84 10.96 -16.87
CA HIS A 91 14.84 10.31 -16.01
C HIS A 91 15.03 8.77 -15.88
N ARG A 92 16.24 8.23 -16.02
CA ARG A 92 16.50 6.77 -15.86
C ARG A 92 16.01 6.21 -14.54
N ALA A 93 16.08 6.99 -13.45
CA ALA A 93 15.57 6.55 -12.15
C ALA A 93 14.07 6.26 -12.17
N LEU A 94 13.30 6.95 -13.02
CA LEU A 94 11.87 6.73 -13.19
C LEU A 94 11.60 5.35 -13.81
N THR A 95 12.31 5.00 -14.89
CA THR A 95 12.12 3.70 -15.55
C THR A 95 12.54 2.56 -14.64
N VAL A 96 13.67 2.70 -13.94
CA VAL A 96 14.14 1.70 -12.96
C VAL A 96 13.10 1.50 -11.84
N ALA A 97 12.50 2.57 -11.32
CA ALA A 97 11.49 2.48 -10.28
C ALA A 97 10.21 1.78 -10.78
N LEU A 98 9.76 2.08 -12.00
CA LEU A 98 8.59 1.43 -12.60
C LEU A 98 8.83 -0.05 -12.90
N ASP A 99 10.03 -0.40 -13.38
CA ASP A 99 10.41 -1.80 -13.61
C ASP A 99 10.45 -2.59 -12.28
N ALA A 100 11.04 -2.00 -11.24
CA ALA A 100 11.06 -2.61 -9.91
C ALA A 100 9.65 -2.76 -9.31
N TRP A 101 8.77 -1.78 -9.53
CA TRP A 101 7.38 -1.87 -9.09
C TRP A 101 6.59 -2.92 -9.87
N ALA A 102 6.79 -3.01 -11.18
CA ALA A 102 6.17 -4.05 -12.01
C ALA A 102 6.62 -5.45 -11.60
N GLU A 103 7.90 -5.63 -11.27
CA GLU A 103 8.43 -6.89 -10.76
C GLU A 103 7.82 -7.24 -9.40
N LEU A 104 7.75 -6.27 -8.48
CA LEU A 104 7.08 -6.45 -7.19
C LEU A 104 5.63 -6.93 -7.34
N MET A 105 4.88 -6.35 -8.30
CA MET A 105 3.49 -6.75 -8.57
C MET A 105 3.36 -8.15 -9.17
N ARG A 106 4.42 -8.68 -9.79
CA ARG A 106 4.46 -10.01 -10.37
C ARG A 106 4.92 -11.10 -9.40
N MET A 107 5.50 -10.72 -8.27
CA MET A 107 6.05 -11.66 -7.31
C MET A 107 4.99 -12.66 -6.80
N GLY A 108 5.35 -13.94 -6.84
CA GLY A 108 4.57 -15.00 -6.23
C GLY A 108 4.90 -15.19 -4.75
N GLN A 109 4.19 -16.09 -4.08
CA GLN A 109 4.42 -16.36 -2.65
C GLN A 109 5.84 -16.85 -2.34
N LEU A 110 6.43 -17.67 -3.22
CA LEU A 110 7.80 -18.16 -3.04
C LEU A 110 8.84 -17.05 -3.21
N ASP A 111 8.58 -16.10 -4.11
CA ASP A 111 9.45 -14.94 -4.34
C ASP A 111 9.42 -14.03 -3.11
N HIS A 112 8.23 -13.76 -2.56
CA HIS A 112 8.09 -13.00 -1.32
C HIS A 112 8.78 -13.67 -0.14
N TYR A 113 8.60 -14.98 0.01
CA TYR A 113 9.29 -15.77 1.04
C TYR A 113 10.82 -15.65 0.92
N SER A 114 11.35 -15.79 -0.30
CA SER A 114 12.79 -15.73 -0.57
C SER A 114 13.35 -14.33 -0.32
N ARG A 115 12.66 -13.28 -0.79
CA ARG A 115 13.05 -11.88 -0.60
C ARG A 115 13.06 -11.48 0.88
N VAL A 116 12.06 -11.89 1.65
CA VAL A 116 12.05 -11.64 3.10
C VAL A 116 13.26 -12.30 3.76
N ARG A 117 13.59 -13.54 3.38
CA ARG A 117 14.76 -14.23 3.93
C ARG A 117 16.07 -13.54 3.57
N GLU A 118 16.19 -12.99 2.37
CA GLU A 118 17.34 -12.19 1.97
C GLU A 118 17.51 -10.97 2.88
N ILE A 119 16.45 -10.18 3.07
CA ILE A 119 16.48 -9.00 3.94
C ILE A 119 16.79 -9.40 5.40
N VAL A 120 16.13 -10.45 5.91
CA VAL A 120 16.27 -10.89 7.31
C VAL A 120 17.61 -11.57 7.59
N SER A 121 18.34 -12.02 6.57
CA SER A 121 19.67 -12.61 6.74
C SER A 121 20.71 -11.61 7.27
N GLY A 122 20.45 -10.31 7.10
CA GLY A 122 21.27 -9.23 7.65
C GLY A 122 20.78 -8.72 9.01
N SER A 123 21.14 -7.47 9.30
CA SER A 123 20.54 -6.71 10.41
C SER A 123 19.20 -6.12 10.00
N PRO A 124 18.33 -5.72 10.95
CA PRO A 124 17.09 -5.03 10.63
C PRO A 124 17.30 -3.88 9.63
N PRO A 125 16.46 -3.79 8.59
CA PRO A 125 16.69 -2.87 7.49
C PRO A 125 16.64 -1.42 7.97
N LYS A 126 17.47 -0.59 7.33
CA LYS A 126 17.50 0.86 7.54
C LYS A 126 16.95 1.61 6.33
N ALA A 127 16.91 0.96 5.16
CA ALA A 127 16.35 1.53 3.95
C ALA A 127 14.82 1.62 4.09
N PRO A 128 14.20 2.79 3.84
CA PRO A 128 12.75 2.96 3.96
C PRO A 128 11.95 1.92 3.17
N GLU A 129 12.38 1.60 1.96
CA GLU A 129 11.74 0.60 1.09
C GLU A 129 11.72 -0.82 1.67
N GLU A 130 12.82 -1.24 2.33
CA GLU A 130 12.91 -2.56 2.95
C GLU A 130 12.11 -2.61 4.26
N ILE A 131 12.09 -1.50 5.01
CA ILE A 131 11.27 -1.37 6.22
C ILE A 131 9.79 -1.51 5.85
N ASP A 132 9.32 -0.75 4.86
CA ASP A 132 7.93 -0.79 4.41
C ASP A 132 7.59 -2.16 3.82
N TYR A 133 8.48 -2.74 3.02
CA TYR A 133 8.29 -4.08 2.45
C TYR A 133 8.17 -5.16 3.53
N LEU A 134 9.06 -5.16 4.54
CA LEU A 134 8.96 -6.14 5.63
C LEU A 134 7.69 -5.95 6.45
N ALA A 135 7.30 -4.71 6.75
CA ALA A 135 6.09 -4.40 7.50
C ALA A 135 4.83 -4.91 6.78
N ASP A 136 4.77 -4.80 5.45
CA ASP A 136 3.69 -5.39 4.66
C ASP A 136 3.81 -6.92 4.58
N ALA A 137 5.01 -7.45 4.32
CA ALA A 137 5.22 -8.87 4.11
C ALA A 137 4.85 -9.73 5.34
N ILE A 138 5.05 -9.24 6.56
CA ILE A 138 4.66 -9.96 7.79
C ILE A 138 3.13 -10.10 7.96
N THR A 139 2.33 -9.31 7.23
CA THR A 139 0.87 -9.46 7.22
C THR A 139 0.42 -10.66 6.38
N THR A 140 1.28 -11.13 5.46
CA THR A 140 1.03 -12.31 4.64
C THR A 140 1.66 -13.55 5.26
N THR A 141 1.03 -14.71 5.06
CA THR A 141 1.53 -15.99 5.59
C THR A 141 2.91 -16.36 5.02
N ALA A 142 3.14 -16.14 3.73
CA ALA A 142 4.41 -16.46 3.08
C ALA A 142 5.55 -15.58 3.62
N GLY A 143 5.34 -14.27 3.71
CA GLY A 143 6.33 -13.34 4.25
C GLY A 143 6.61 -13.59 5.73
N LEU A 144 5.57 -13.82 6.54
CA LEU A 144 5.73 -14.16 7.96
C LEU A 144 6.55 -15.44 8.18
N ASN A 145 6.29 -16.50 7.40
CA ASN A 145 7.08 -17.73 7.46
C ASN A 145 8.54 -17.49 7.07
N GLY A 146 8.79 -16.64 6.08
CA GLY A 146 10.13 -16.21 5.69
C GLY A 146 10.84 -15.49 6.85
N PHE A 147 10.15 -14.55 7.48
CA PHE A 147 10.64 -13.80 8.62
C PHE A 147 10.99 -14.70 9.82
N VAL A 148 10.04 -15.51 10.29
CA VAL A 148 10.21 -16.39 11.46
C VAL A 148 11.29 -17.45 11.24
N SER A 149 11.58 -17.82 9.99
CA SER A 149 12.63 -18.80 9.69
C SER A 149 14.04 -18.32 10.05
N LEU A 150 14.33 -17.03 9.90
CA LEU A 150 15.68 -16.46 10.07
C LEU A 150 15.80 -15.38 11.13
N ALA A 151 14.71 -14.68 11.48
CA ALA A 151 14.73 -13.59 12.45
C ALA A 151 15.13 -14.12 13.84
N ARG A 152 16.39 -13.90 14.22
CA ARG A 152 16.98 -14.35 15.50
C ARG A 152 17.80 -13.22 16.09
N GLY A 153 17.79 -13.10 17.41
CA GLY A 153 18.56 -12.09 18.14
C GLY A 153 17.72 -10.91 18.63
N HIS A 154 18.37 -10.06 19.44
CA HIS A 154 17.72 -8.95 20.13
C HIS A 154 17.18 -7.89 19.17
N ASP A 155 17.94 -7.53 18.13
CA ASP A 155 17.57 -6.47 17.20
C ASP A 155 16.27 -6.79 16.45
N TRP A 156 16.10 -8.05 16.04
CA TRP A 156 14.88 -8.53 15.39
C TRP A 156 13.69 -8.61 16.34
N LEU A 157 13.93 -8.85 17.64
CA LEU A 157 12.88 -8.82 18.67
C LEU A 157 12.36 -7.39 18.89
N VAL A 158 13.28 -6.42 19.02
CA VAL A 158 12.95 -5.00 19.15
C VAL A 158 12.22 -4.51 17.91
N TRP A 159 12.69 -4.91 16.72
CA TRP A 159 12.00 -4.60 15.49
C TRP A 159 10.58 -5.19 15.47
N ALA A 160 10.42 -6.47 15.85
CA ALA A 160 9.11 -7.12 15.87
C ALA A 160 8.15 -6.45 16.86
N GLU A 161 8.62 -6.05 18.04
CA GLU A 161 7.82 -5.32 19.04
C GLU A 161 7.25 -4.01 18.47
N SER A 162 8.01 -3.31 17.60
CA SER A 162 7.54 -2.08 16.97
C SER A 162 6.41 -2.27 15.94
N GLN A 163 6.18 -3.51 15.48
CA GLN A 163 5.18 -3.78 14.44
C GLN A 163 3.79 -3.97 15.04
N ALA A 164 2.79 -3.30 14.45
CA ALA A 164 1.40 -3.38 14.90
C ALA A 164 0.86 -4.82 14.95
N GLY A 165 1.29 -5.69 14.01
CA GLY A 165 0.89 -7.09 13.95
C GLY A 165 1.36 -7.94 15.13
N PHE A 166 2.47 -7.58 15.80
CA PHE A 166 3.02 -8.36 16.91
C PHE A 166 2.73 -7.75 18.29
N GLN A 167 2.28 -6.50 18.36
CA GLN A 167 1.98 -5.78 19.62
C GLN A 167 1.13 -6.59 20.60
N GLN A 168 0.11 -7.33 20.12
CA GLN A 168 -0.75 -8.15 20.97
C GLN A 168 -0.02 -9.34 21.61
N LEU A 169 0.96 -9.92 20.92
CA LEU A 169 1.73 -11.05 21.43
C LEU A 169 2.67 -10.61 22.57
N PHE A 170 3.29 -9.44 22.42
CA PHE A 170 4.16 -8.88 23.46
C PHE A 170 3.38 -8.34 24.66
N PHE A 171 2.18 -7.79 24.45
CA PHE A 171 1.33 -7.33 25.54
C PHE A 171 0.87 -8.49 26.46
N LEU A 172 0.48 -9.63 25.87
CA LEU A 172 0.10 -10.82 26.63
C LEU A 172 1.30 -11.45 27.36
N ALA A 173 2.48 -11.45 26.74
CA ALA A 173 3.71 -11.94 27.37
C ALA A 173 4.11 -11.09 28.59
N GLY A 174 4.01 -9.75 28.48
CA GLY A 174 4.26 -8.83 29.59
C GLY A 174 3.28 -9.02 30.76
N ALA A 175 2.01 -9.33 30.47
CA ALA A 175 1.02 -9.66 31.50
C ALA A 175 1.29 -11.00 32.20
N SER A 176 1.87 -11.98 31.49
CA SER A 176 2.22 -13.30 32.05
C SER A 176 3.52 -13.32 32.87
N MET A 177 4.38 -12.32 32.71
CA MET A 177 5.63 -12.18 33.49
C MET A 177 5.43 -11.54 34.87
N THR A 178 4.26 -11.00 35.18
CA THR A 178 3.95 -10.38 36.49
C THR A 178 3.28 -11.36 37.48
N SER A 179 3.44 -12.67 37.30
CA SER A 179 2.89 -13.65 38.24
C SER A 179 3.96 -14.62 38.74
N GLN A 180 5.03 -14.08 39.31
CA GLN A 180 5.71 -14.72 40.43
C GLN A 180 5.15 -14.14 41.74
N GLN A 181 3.93 -14.58 42.08
CA GLN A 181 3.49 -14.62 43.46
C GLN A 181 3.44 -16.08 43.88
N PHE A 182 4.50 -16.50 44.57
CA PHE A 182 4.54 -17.74 45.34
C PHE A 182 3.37 -17.74 46.33
N GLY A 183 2.47 -18.71 46.20
CA GLY A 183 1.38 -18.92 47.15
C GLY A 183 0.51 -20.08 46.70
N ALA A 184 0.65 -21.22 47.37
CA ALA A 184 -0.10 -22.45 47.11
C ALA A 184 -1.61 -22.21 47.12
N THR A 185 -2.32 -22.78 46.13
CA THR A 185 -3.51 -23.67 46.27
C THR A 185 -4.32 -23.72 44.97
N GLY A 186 -4.80 -24.91 44.62
CA GLY A 186 -6.04 -25.08 43.85
C GLY A 186 -5.92 -25.23 42.34
N LEU A 187 -5.58 -26.43 41.87
CA LEU A 187 -6.08 -26.93 40.58
C LEU A 187 -7.61 -26.90 40.61
N SER A 188 -8.26 -25.99 39.88
CA SER A 188 -9.65 -26.10 39.40
C SER A 188 -9.99 -24.91 38.50
N ASN A 189 -10.62 -25.20 37.37
CA ASN A 189 -11.24 -24.24 36.43
C ASN A 189 -10.33 -23.59 35.37
N ILE A 190 -9.81 -24.43 34.47
CA ILE A 190 -9.71 -24.03 33.06
C ILE A 190 -10.86 -24.74 32.34
N SER A 191 -11.99 -24.05 32.16
CA SER A 191 -13.04 -24.50 31.26
C SER A 191 -12.72 -23.96 29.87
N CYS A 192 -12.51 -24.84 28.89
CA CYS A 192 -12.40 -24.44 27.48
C CYS A 192 -13.74 -23.85 27.02
N PRO A 193 -13.77 -22.70 26.34
CA PRO A 193 -14.97 -22.30 25.61
C PRO A 193 -15.19 -23.27 24.44
N THR A 194 -16.27 -24.03 24.48
CA THR A 194 -16.76 -24.85 23.37
C THR A 194 -17.10 -23.94 22.17
N PRO A 195 -16.72 -24.31 20.93
CA PRO A 195 -17.14 -23.57 19.75
C PRO A 195 -18.66 -23.69 19.54
N PRO A 196 -19.34 -22.65 19.04
CA PRO A 196 -20.76 -22.73 18.73
C PRO A 196 -21.00 -23.78 17.63
N THR A 197 -21.93 -24.68 17.89
CA THR A 197 -22.43 -25.67 16.92
C THR A 197 -23.11 -24.95 15.75
N PRO A 198 -22.83 -25.32 14.49
CA PRO A 198 -23.51 -24.73 13.35
C PRO A 198 -24.99 -25.15 13.36
N THR A 199 -25.89 -24.18 13.49
CA THR A 199 -27.33 -24.36 13.30
C THR A 199 -27.59 -24.66 11.83
N SER A 200 -27.99 -25.90 11.54
CA SER A 200 -28.55 -26.34 10.28
C SER A 200 -29.81 -25.53 9.94
N GLY A 201 -29.73 -24.69 8.91
CA GLY A 201 -30.79 -23.76 8.52
C GLY A 201 -30.94 -23.56 7.01
N TRP A 202 -30.58 -24.54 6.19
CA TRP A 202 -30.90 -24.54 4.76
C TRP A 202 -31.31 -25.95 4.30
N GLU A 203 -32.52 -26.36 4.64
CA GLU A 203 -33.17 -27.44 3.89
C GLU A 203 -34.53 -26.93 3.38
N ARG A 204 -34.66 -27.00 2.04
CA ARG A 204 -35.85 -26.88 1.17
C ARG A 204 -35.97 -25.61 0.35
N LEU A 205 -35.57 -25.73 -0.92
CA LEU A 205 -36.37 -25.29 -2.06
C LEU A 205 -36.47 -26.46 -3.07
N PRO A 206 -37.66 -26.73 -3.65
CA PRO A 206 -37.89 -27.84 -4.58
C PRO A 206 -37.38 -27.54 -6.00
N ALA A 207 -37.25 -28.63 -6.78
CA ALA A 207 -36.86 -28.66 -8.18
C ALA A 207 -37.82 -27.90 -9.12
#